data_AF-A0A8J5YLE1-F1
#
_entry.id   AF-A0A8J5YLE1-F1
#
_cell.length_a   1.000
_cell.length_b   1.000
_cell.length_c   1.000
_cell.angle_alpha   90.00
_cell.angle_beta   90.00
_cell.angle_gamma   90.00
#
_symmetry.space_group_name_H-M   'P 1'
#
loop_
_entity.id
_entity.type
_entity.pdbx_description
1 polymer ?
#
loop_
_entity_poly.entity_id
_entity_poly.type
_entity_poly.pdbx_seq_one_letter_code
_entity_poly.pdbx_strand_id
1 'polypeptide(L)'
;MPRARFWQQSRVRGVTELIDGNTRIWREDLIRTTFEPDDADRILCIPLANEAHPDMTFWREEHSGEFTVRSAYKMLQNQSSTTYPMDSHTMALPFYKQLWELQLPNKIKILAWKVSWNFIPTMVNLHQRRVVPTAICPRCRTGTENLRHFFVECPESEELWKELNLSWIRQRIRTCIKERFIQERRMLVVRNYNEETKATKSYLHSMVTTAFETEAAACYEAVLMAKDMGFSDILVEGDSRTIINKCMTKSRDKSYVSTHISNIHSEKNSFQNISFLFVPRSANQLAHTIATISLRKKEKIYLFDAVPGYATYQSELDRPREPD
;
A
#
# COMPACT_ATOMS: atom_id res chain seq x y z
N MET A 1 -44.40 1.66 47.48
CA MET A 1 -43.40 0.56 47.54
C MET A 1 -42.70 0.51 46.18
N PRO A 2 -41.36 0.33 46.09
CA PRO A 2 -40.55 -0.59 46.87
C PRO A 2 -39.36 0.06 47.62
N ARG A 3 -38.95 -0.60 48.72
CA ARG A 3 -37.72 -0.34 49.49
C ARG A 3 -36.60 -1.26 49.01
N ALA A 4 -35.39 -0.72 49.01
CA ALA A 4 -34.12 -1.32 48.64
C ALA A 4 -33.86 -2.74 49.20
N ARG A 5 -33.12 -3.55 48.44
CA ARG A 5 -32.24 -4.62 48.92
C ARG A 5 -30.97 -4.66 48.06
N PHE A 6 -29.89 -4.06 48.54
CA PHE A 6 -28.71 -4.74 49.12
C PHE A 6 -27.66 -5.15 48.08
N TRP A 7 -26.86 -4.16 47.63
CA TRP A 7 -25.50 -4.41 47.16
C TRP A 7 -24.60 -4.55 48.39
N GLN A 8 -24.50 -5.75 48.97
CA GLN A 8 -23.36 -6.08 49.83
C GLN A 8 -22.23 -6.53 48.91
N GLN A 9 -21.49 -5.56 48.37
CA GLN A 9 -20.19 -5.83 47.77
C GLN A 9 -19.26 -6.31 48.89
N SER A 10 -18.98 -7.61 48.92
CA SER A 10 -17.78 -8.17 49.52
C SER A 10 -16.59 -7.47 48.90
N ARG A 11 -16.13 -6.38 49.52
CA ARG A 11 -15.13 -5.49 48.95
C ARG A 11 -13.75 -6.10 49.17
N VAL A 12 -13.47 -7.17 48.43
CA VAL A 12 -12.13 -7.78 48.33
C VAL A 12 -11.16 -6.67 47.96
N ARG A 13 -10.17 -6.41 48.83
CA ARG A 13 -9.24 -5.27 48.65
C ARG A 13 -7.99 -5.65 47.88
N GLY A 14 -7.70 -6.95 47.76
CA GLY A 14 -6.53 -7.45 47.05
C GLY A 14 -6.61 -8.96 46.80
N VAL A 15 -5.78 -9.44 45.87
CA VAL A 15 -5.73 -10.86 45.46
C VAL A 15 -5.35 -11.78 46.62
N THR A 16 -4.61 -11.27 47.62
CA THR A 16 -4.23 -12.02 48.83
C THR A 16 -5.43 -12.50 49.64
N GLU A 17 -6.56 -11.78 49.63
CA GLU A 17 -7.79 -12.18 50.33
C GLU A 17 -8.54 -13.31 49.62
N LEU A 18 -8.25 -13.52 48.32
CA LEU A 18 -8.81 -14.60 47.50
C LEU A 18 -8.05 -15.92 47.67
N ILE A 19 -6.88 -15.90 48.33
CA ILE A 19 -6.03 -17.06 48.55
C ILE A 19 -6.11 -17.48 50.02
N ASP A 20 -6.19 -18.78 50.27
CA ASP A 20 -6.01 -19.32 51.62
C ASP A 20 -4.52 -19.21 52.02
N GLY A 21 -4.24 -18.46 53.08
CA GLY A 21 -2.88 -18.24 53.56
C GLY A 21 -2.18 -19.49 54.11
N ASN A 22 -2.94 -20.51 54.52
CA ASN A 22 -2.38 -21.74 55.09
C ASN A 22 -2.19 -22.84 54.04
N THR A 23 -3.16 -22.99 53.13
CA THR A 23 -3.15 -24.07 52.12
C THR A 23 -2.67 -23.59 50.75
N ARG A 24 -2.56 -22.27 50.53
CA ARG A 24 -2.18 -21.64 49.25
C ARG A 24 -3.07 -22.08 48.08
N ILE A 25 -4.35 -22.32 48.36
CA ILE A 25 -5.39 -22.65 47.37
C ILE A 25 -6.33 -21.45 47.22
N TRP A 26 -6.93 -21.31 46.03
CA TRP A 26 -7.98 -20.33 45.77
C TRP A 26 -9.22 -20.58 46.64
N ARG A 27 -9.78 -19.52 47.23
CA ARG A 27 -11.07 -19.58 47.94
C ARG A 27 -12.21 -19.59 46.92
N GLU A 28 -12.53 -20.78 46.40
CA GLU A 28 -13.48 -20.95 45.30
C GLU A 28 -14.85 -20.29 45.57
N ASP A 29 -15.43 -20.51 46.75
CA ASP A 29 -16.72 -19.93 47.13
C ASP A 29 -16.69 -18.39 47.11
N LEU A 30 -15.58 -17.78 47.53
CA LEU A 30 -15.41 -16.32 47.52
C LEU A 30 -15.22 -15.78 46.10
N ILE A 31 -14.52 -16.51 45.24
CA ILE A 31 -14.29 -16.12 43.85
C ILE A 31 -15.60 -16.20 43.06
N ARG A 32 -16.35 -17.30 43.18
CA ARG A 32 -17.63 -17.49 42.48
C ARG A 32 -18.74 -16.52 42.93
N THR A 33 -18.65 -16.01 44.15
CA THR A 33 -19.58 -15.00 44.67
C THR A 33 -19.16 -13.56 44.35
N THR A 34 -17.89 -13.34 43.96
CA THR A 34 -17.33 -12.00 43.70
C THR A 34 -17.22 -11.68 42.21
N PHE A 35 -16.97 -12.68 41.36
CA PHE A 35 -16.74 -12.51 39.92
C PHE A 35 -17.84 -13.17 39.09
N GLU A 36 -18.04 -12.69 37.87
CA GLU A 36 -18.91 -13.35 36.88
C GLU A 36 -18.40 -14.78 36.58
N PRO A 37 -19.29 -15.73 36.21
CA PRO A 37 -18.92 -17.14 36.05
C PRO A 37 -17.71 -17.37 35.13
N ASP A 38 -17.65 -16.67 34.00
CA ASP A 38 -16.55 -16.80 33.03
C ASP A 38 -15.19 -16.34 33.60
N ASP A 39 -15.19 -15.27 34.41
CA ASP A 39 -13.98 -14.74 35.02
C ASP A 39 -13.57 -15.56 36.24
N ALA A 40 -14.54 -16.06 37.03
CA ALA A 40 -14.30 -16.96 38.14
C ALA A 40 -13.61 -18.24 37.67
N ASP A 41 -14.07 -18.85 36.58
CA ASP A 41 -13.46 -20.06 36.03
C ASP A 41 -12.03 -19.80 35.51
N ARG A 42 -11.78 -18.65 34.90
CA ARG A 42 -10.42 -18.24 34.48
C ARG A 42 -9.48 -18.03 35.66
N ILE A 43 -9.95 -17.41 36.74
CA ILE A 43 -9.16 -17.18 37.96
C ILE A 43 -8.78 -18.52 38.60
N LEU A 44 -9.73 -19.45 38.71
CA LEU A 44 -9.49 -20.77 39.29
C LEU A 44 -8.48 -21.61 38.49
N CYS A 45 -8.30 -21.32 37.20
CA CYS A 45 -7.30 -21.97 36.34
C CYS A 45 -5.88 -21.42 36.53
N ILE A 46 -5.68 -20.32 37.26
CA ILE A 46 -4.34 -19.74 37.49
C ILE A 46 -3.62 -20.58 38.55
N PRO A 47 -2.48 -21.23 38.25
CA PRO A 47 -1.75 -22.01 39.23
C PRO A 47 -1.11 -21.11 40.29
N LEU A 48 -1.29 -21.46 41.56
CA LEU A 48 -0.65 -20.78 42.68
C LEU A 48 0.69 -21.44 43.00
N ALA A 49 1.72 -20.63 43.24
CA ALA A 49 3.01 -21.13 43.72
C ALA A 49 2.85 -21.70 45.14
N ASN A 50 3.46 -22.88 45.37
CA ASN A 50 3.45 -23.56 46.67
C ASN A 50 4.11 -22.72 47.77
N GLU A 51 5.13 -21.95 47.40
CA GLU A 51 5.85 -21.02 48.29
C GLU A 51 5.47 -19.57 47.97
N ALA A 52 5.44 -18.73 49.00
CA ALA A 52 5.22 -17.30 48.82
C ALA A 52 6.48 -16.65 48.21
N HIS A 53 6.32 -16.04 47.05
CA HIS A 53 7.38 -15.25 46.41
C HIS A 53 6.91 -13.78 46.27
N PRO A 54 7.85 -12.81 46.23
CA PRO A 54 7.51 -11.44 45.89
C PRO A 54 6.93 -11.35 44.47
N ASP A 55 6.05 -10.39 44.22
CA ASP A 55 5.45 -10.20 42.91
C ASP A 55 6.52 -9.98 41.83
N MET A 56 6.39 -10.70 40.72
CA MET A 56 7.29 -10.63 39.57
C MET A 56 6.55 -10.15 38.33
N THR A 57 7.17 -9.24 37.60
CA THR A 57 6.70 -8.87 36.27
C THR A 57 7.24 -9.86 35.25
N PHE A 58 6.38 -10.32 34.32
CA PHE A 58 6.80 -11.18 33.23
C PHE A 58 6.23 -10.69 31.91
N TRP A 59 7.03 -10.82 30.85
CA TRP A 59 6.62 -10.53 29.49
C TRP A 59 6.04 -11.79 28.84
N ARG A 60 4.75 -11.77 28.52
CA ARG A 60 3.98 -12.94 28.03
C ARG A 60 4.51 -13.53 26.71
N GLU A 61 5.09 -12.71 25.84
CA GLU A 61 5.36 -13.09 24.45
C GLU A 61 6.69 -13.83 24.23
N GLU A 62 7.54 -13.90 25.27
CA GLU A 62 8.82 -14.62 25.21
C GLU A 62 8.86 -15.66 26.32
N HIS A 63 9.34 -16.86 26.00
CA HIS A 63 9.48 -17.94 26.98
C HIS A 63 10.48 -17.61 28.11
N SER A 64 11.38 -16.63 27.88
CA SER A 64 12.28 -16.12 28.92
C SER A 64 11.58 -15.23 29.96
N GLY A 65 10.36 -14.75 29.67
CA GLY A 65 9.67 -13.77 30.52
C GLY A 65 10.29 -12.37 30.51
N GLU A 66 11.38 -12.16 29.76
CA GLU A 66 12.08 -10.87 29.68
C GLU A 66 11.48 -9.97 28.59
N PHE A 67 11.33 -8.69 28.92
CA PHE A 67 10.89 -7.69 27.95
C PHE A 67 12.02 -7.32 27.00
N THR A 68 11.74 -7.34 25.69
CA THR A 68 12.60 -6.71 24.70
C THR A 68 11.78 -5.86 23.75
N VAL A 69 12.37 -4.77 23.25
CA VAL A 69 11.72 -3.93 22.22
C VAL A 69 11.33 -4.77 20.99
N ARG A 70 12.13 -5.79 20.66
CA ARG A 70 11.87 -6.72 19.55
C ARG A 70 10.61 -7.56 19.79
N SER A 71 10.44 -8.15 20.97
CA SER A 71 9.28 -8.99 21.29
C SER A 71 8.00 -8.15 21.41
N ALA A 72 8.08 -6.95 21.96
CA ALA A 72 6.98 -5.98 21.97
C ALA A 72 6.53 -5.59 20.56
N TYR A 73 7.48 -5.28 19.67
CA TYR A 73 7.16 -4.90 18.29
C TYR A 73 6.57 -6.07 17.50
N LYS A 74 7.05 -7.30 17.73
CA LYS A 74 6.49 -8.52 17.14
C LYS A 74 5.05 -8.79 17.59
N MET A 75 4.75 -8.59 18.88
CA MET A 75 3.39 -8.70 19.42
C MET A 75 2.43 -7.71 18.75
N LEU A 76 2.84 -6.44 18.61
CA LEU A 76 2.05 -5.40 17.97
C LEU A 76 1.78 -5.68 16.48
N GLN A 77 2.75 -6.26 15.77
CA GLN A 77 2.58 -6.72 14.39
C GLN A 77 1.60 -7.90 14.29
N ASN A 78 1.64 -8.84 15.24
CA ASN A 78 0.76 -10.00 15.23
C ASN A 78 -0.69 -9.64 15.61
N GLN A 79 -0.91 -8.68 16.50
CA GLN A 79 -2.26 -8.21 16.87
C GLN A 79 -2.94 -7.43 15.75
N SER A 80 -2.17 -6.77 14.88
CA SER A 80 -2.68 -6.07 13.69
C SER A 80 -2.95 -6.99 12.49
N SER A 81 -2.65 -8.28 12.62
CA SER A 81 -2.80 -9.28 11.54
C SER A 81 -4.25 -9.64 11.20
N THR A 82 -5.24 -9.13 11.94
CA THR A 82 -6.68 -9.33 11.65
C THR A 82 -7.35 -8.18 10.89
N THR A 83 -6.63 -7.13 10.47
CA THR A 83 -7.29 -6.01 9.73
C THR A 83 -6.46 -5.38 8.60
N TYR A 84 -5.21 -5.78 8.39
CA TYR A 84 -4.40 -5.19 7.31
C TYR A 84 -3.90 -6.28 6.33
N PRO A 85 -4.26 -6.19 5.03
CA PRO A 85 -3.71 -7.07 4.01
C PRO A 85 -2.18 -6.93 3.99
N MET A 86 -1.51 -8.04 4.29
CA MET A 86 -0.07 -8.24 4.40
C MET A 86 0.65 -8.28 3.03
N ASP A 87 0.18 -7.46 2.08
CA ASP A 87 0.65 -7.50 0.69
C ASP A 87 1.56 -6.31 0.33
N SER A 88 1.43 -5.16 0.99
CA SER A 88 2.25 -3.97 0.69
C SER A 88 3.68 -4.07 1.24
N HIS A 89 3.87 -4.67 2.41
CA HIS A 89 5.19 -4.77 3.05
C HIS A 89 6.08 -5.83 2.41
N THR A 90 5.49 -6.95 2.00
CA THR A 90 6.20 -8.09 1.40
C THR A 90 6.77 -7.76 0.02
N MET A 91 6.11 -6.86 -0.71
CA MET A 91 6.54 -6.42 -2.04
C MET A 91 7.55 -5.27 -2.04
N ALA A 92 7.60 -4.47 -0.98
CA ALA A 92 8.53 -3.34 -0.88
C ALA A 92 9.88 -3.73 -0.26
N LEU A 93 9.99 -4.92 0.34
CA LEU A 93 11.25 -5.46 0.89
C LEU A 93 12.43 -5.42 -0.10
N PRO A 94 12.29 -5.84 -1.38
CA PRO A 94 13.37 -5.74 -2.36
C PRO A 94 13.79 -4.29 -2.64
N PHE A 95 12.84 -3.35 -2.71
CA PHE A 95 13.11 -1.93 -2.91
C PHE A 95 13.91 -1.35 -1.75
N TYR A 96 13.51 -1.61 -0.50
CA TYR A 96 14.24 -1.11 0.66
C TYR A 96 15.62 -1.73 0.79
N LYS A 97 15.77 -3.03 0.50
CA LYS A 97 17.07 -3.68 0.47
C LYS A 97 18.01 -2.96 -0.52
N GLN A 98 17.55 -2.71 -1.74
CA GLN A 98 18.31 -1.97 -2.75
C GLN A 98 18.63 -0.54 -2.31
N LEU A 99 17.66 0.18 -1.74
CA LEU A 99 17.85 1.55 -1.25
C LEU A 99 18.99 1.64 -0.22
N TRP A 100 19.06 0.67 0.69
CA TRP A 100 20.09 0.65 1.73
C TRP A 100 21.46 0.18 1.21
N GLU A 101 21.50 -0.60 0.13
CA GLU A 101 22.74 -1.03 -0.55
C GLU A 101 23.41 0.09 -1.38
N LEU A 102 22.69 1.17 -1.73
CA LEU A 102 23.26 2.28 -2.49
C LEU A 102 24.47 2.93 -1.79
N GLN A 103 25.49 3.34 -2.55
CA GLN A 103 26.64 4.08 -2.01
C GLN A 103 26.32 5.58 -1.87
N LEU A 104 25.28 5.90 -1.11
CA LEU A 104 24.80 7.25 -0.84
C LEU A 104 24.90 7.58 0.66
N PRO A 105 25.07 8.87 1.03
CA PRO A 105 24.97 9.30 2.41
C PRO A 105 23.64 8.87 3.05
N ASN A 106 23.68 8.38 4.30
CA ASN A 106 22.49 7.88 5.01
C ASN A 106 21.35 8.89 5.08
N LYS A 107 21.65 10.19 5.15
CA LYS A 107 20.63 11.26 5.12
C LYS A 107 19.74 11.20 3.87
N ILE A 108 20.30 10.86 2.71
CA ILE A 108 19.56 10.76 1.44
C ILE A 108 18.71 9.50 1.43
N LYS A 109 19.26 8.38 1.91
CA LYS A 109 18.51 7.11 2.03
C LYS A 109 17.32 7.24 2.97
N ILE A 110 17.52 7.87 4.13
CA ILE A 110 16.45 8.16 5.09
C ILE A 110 15.40 9.08 4.47
N LEU A 111 15.81 10.12 3.73
CA LEU A 111 14.87 10.98 3.03
C LEU A 111 14.06 10.20 2.00
N ALA A 112 14.69 9.41 1.15
CA ALA A 112 14.02 8.59 0.14
C ALA A 112 13.03 7.60 0.78
N TRP A 113 13.41 6.97 1.89
CA TRP A 113 12.51 6.13 2.68
C TRP A 113 11.33 6.93 3.25
N LYS A 114 11.56 8.13 3.81
CA LYS A 114 10.46 8.99 4.27
C LYS A 114 9.53 9.40 3.13
N VAL A 115 10.06 9.68 1.94
CA VAL A 115 9.27 9.99 0.74
C VAL A 115 8.41 8.79 0.33
N SER A 116 8.98 7.57 0.29
CA SER A 116 8.25 6.37 -0.13
C SER A 116 7.09 6.01 0.80
N TRP A 117 7.16 6.44 2.06
CA TRP A 117 6.10 6.25 3.06
C TRP A 117 5.20 7.48 3.24
N ASN A 118 5.38 8.55 2.46
CA ASN A 118 4.68 9.82 2.66
C ASN A 118 4.83 10.39 4.10
N PHE A 119 5.98 10.16 4.73
CA PHE A 119 6.30 10.62 6.09
C PHE A 119 7.00 11.99 6.15
N ILE A 120 7.12 12.68 5.02
CA ILE A 120 7.57 14.07 5.04
C ILE A 120 6.46 14.92 5.68
N PRO A 121 6.81 15.87 6.56
CA PRO A 121 5.85 16.79 7.18
C PRO A 121 5.36 17.84 6.18
N THR A 122 4.70 17.39 5.12
CA THR A 122 4.01 18.26 4.16
C THR A 122 2.80 18.91 4.84
N MET A 123 2.36 20.08 4.37
CA MET A 123 1.20 20.75 5.00
C MET A 123 -0.08 19.92 4.93
N VAL A 124 -0.25 19.09 3.89
CA VAL A 124 -1.36 18.12 3.85
C VAL A 124 -1.28 17.14 5.02
N ASN A 125 -0.12 16.51 5.23
CA ASN A 125 0.06 15.54 6.32
C ASN A 125 -0.07 16.19 7.70
N LEU A 126 0.43 17.42 7.87
CA LEU A 126 0.32 18.17 9.12
C LEU A 126 -1.13 18.62 9.39
N HIS A 127 -1.87 19.02 8.35
CA HIS A 127 -3.26 19.43 8.47
C HIS A 127 -4.16 18.25 8.84
N GLN A 128 -3.94 17.09 8.21
CA GLN A 128 -4.63 15.85 8.54
C GLN A 128 -4.42 15.46 10.02
N ARG A 129 -3.19 15.64 10.53
CA ARG A 129 -2.85 15.43 11.94
C ARG A 129 -3.30 16.55 12.87
N ARG A 130 -4.06 17.53 12.36
CA ARG A 130 -4.59 18.69 13.11
C ARG A 130 -3.49 19.54 13.78
N VAL A 131 -2.26 19.48 13.25
CA VAL A 131 -1.13 20.29 13.73
C VAL A 131 -1.21 21.71 13.14
N VAL A 132 -1.69 21.84 11.91
CA VAL A 132 -1.84 23.13 11.21
C VAL A 132 -3.27 23.34 10.71
N PRO A 133 -3.75 24.60 10.66
CA PRO A 133 -5.12 24.90 10.29
C PRO A 133 -5.39 24.78 8.79
N THR A 134 -4.36 24.83 7.94
CA THR A 134 -4.49 24.76 6.48
C THR A 134 -3.41 23.89 5.86
N ALA A 135 -3.72 23.28 4.72
CA ALA A 135 -2.77 22.48 3.92
C ALA A 135 -2.04 23.32 2.85
N ILE A 136 -2.16 24.65 2.89
CA ILE A 136 -1.63 25.55 1.85
C ILE A 136 -0.11 25.58 1.91
N CYS A 137 0.53 25.55 0.75
CA CYS A 137 1.97 25.62 0.62
C CYS A 137 2.52 26.95 1.16
N PRO A 138 3.43 26.94 2.14
CA PRO A 138 4.03 28.15 2.69
C PRO A 138 4.94 28.87 1.68
N ARG A 139 5.45 28.13 0.68
CA ARG A 139 6.39 28.62 -0.33
C ARG A 139 5.68 29.44 -1.40
N CYS A 140 4.78 28.82 -2.17
CA CYS A 140 4.10 29.50 -3.28
C CYS A 140 2.72 30.07 -2.92
N ARG A 141 2.15 29.70 -1.75
CA ARG A 141 0.85 30.17 -1.23
C ARG A 141 -0.37 29.98 -2.13
N THR A 142 -0.24 29.16 -3.18
CA THR A 142 -1.29 28.97 -4.20
C THR A 142 -1.87 27.55 -4.18
N GLY A 143 -1.03 26.53 -4.04
CA GLY A 143 -1.45 25.11 -4.00
C GLY A 143 -1.43 24.52 -2.59
N THR A 144 -2.05 23.34 -2.43
CA THR A 144 -1.87 22.51 -1.24
C THR A 144 -0.52 21.82 -1.29
N GLU A 145 0.22 21.81 -0.18
CA GLU A 145 1.54 21.17 -0.13
C GLU A 145 1.39 19.69 0.21
N ASN A 146 1.31 18.86 -0.83
CA ASN A 146 1.60 17.43 -0.77
C ASN A 146 3.04 17.17 -1.29
N LEU A 147 3.52 15.92 -1.25
CA LEU A 147 4.87 15.57 -1.71
C LEU A 147 5.17 16.03 -3.15
N ARG A 148 4.19 15.89 -4.04
CA ARG A 148 4.31 16.26 -5.44
C ARG A 148 4.41 17.76 -5.62
N HIS A 149 3.57 18.53 -4.93
CA HIS A 149 3.70 19.97 -4.89
C HIS A 149 5.05 20.38 -4.33
N PHE A 150 5.42 19.80 -3.18
CA PHE A 150 6.68 20.05 -2.49
C PHE A 150 7.91 19.83 -3.39
N PHE A 151 7.94 18.76 -4.18
CA PHE A 151 9.11 18.41 -5.00
C PHE A 151 9.02 18.81 -6.48
N VAL A 152 7.85 18.97 -7.09
CA VAL A 152 7.73 19.04 -8.57
C VAL A 152 6.89 20.21 -9.06
N GLU A 153 5.74 20.45 -8.43
CA GLU A 153 4.74 21.40 -8.96
C GLU A 153 4.82 22.80 -8.33
N CYS A 154 5.47 22.93 -7.17
CA CYS A 154 5.69 24.24 -6.56
C CYS A 154 6.60 25.08 -7.48
N PRO A 155 6.19 26.30 -7.87
CA PRO A 155 7.01 27.21 -8.68
C PRO A 155 8.42 27.41 -8.12
N GLU A 156 8.54 27.56 -6.79
CA GLU A 156 9.82 27.69 -6.09
C GLU A 156 10.71 26.45 -6.25
N SER A 157 10.11 25.25 -6.21
CA SER A 157 10.86 24.01 -6.46
C SER A 157 11.25 23.88 -7.93
N GLU A 158 10.40 24.33 -8.86
CA GLU A 158 10.68 24.33 -10.29
C GLU A 158 11.88 25.22 -10.64
N GLU A 159 11.95 26.42 -10.06
CA GLU A 159 13.07 27.32 -10.23
C GLU A 159 14.38 26.70 -9.73
N LEU A 160 14.35 26.10 -8.53
CA LEU A 160 15.51 25.39 -7.97
C LEU A 160 15.99 24.25 -8.89
N TRP A 161 15.08 23.47 -9.49
CA TRP A 161 15.49 22.42 -10.42
C TRP A 161 16.08 22.98 -11.71
N LYS A 162 15.63 24.14 -12.18
CA LYS A 162 16.22 24.81 -13.35
C LYS A 162 17.63 25.28 -13.03
N GLU A 163 17.84 25.92 -11.88
CA GLU A 163 19.17 26.37 -11.43
C GLU A 163 20.16 25.22 -11.28
N LEU A 164 19.71 24.08 -10.76
CA LEU A 164 20.55 22.90 -10.60
C LEU A 164 20.74 22.09 -11.89
N ASN A 165 20.16 22.53 -13.03
CA ASN A 165 20.14 21.80 -14.30
C ASN A 165 19.52 20.38 -14.18
N LEU A 166 18.49 20.26 -13.35
CA LEU A 166 17.76 19.03 -13.03
C LEU A 166 16.30 19.07 -13.50
N SER A 167 15.99 19.87 -14.53
CA SER A 167 14.64 20.02 -15.09
C SER A 167 14.02 18.70 -15.57
N TRP A 168 14.85 17.71 -15.91
CA TRP A 168 14.43 16.35 -16.28
C TRP A 168 13.67 15.61 -15.17
N ILE A 169 13.84 15.99 -13.89
CA ILE A 169 13.14 15.37 -12.75
C ILE A 169 11.63 15.52 -12.91
N ARG A 170 11.16 16.67 -13.40
CA ARG A 170 9.74 16.93 -13.68
C ARG A 170 9.18 16.02 -14.77
N GLN A 171 10.03 15.65 -15.73
CA GLN A 171 9.67 14.87 -16.91
C GLN A 171 9.46 13.39 -16.58
N ARG A 172 10.22 12.84 -15.62
CA ARG A 172 10.11 11.44 -15.21
C ARG A 172 8.95 11.15 -14.24
N ILE A 173 8.39 12.17 -13.61
CA ILE A 173 7.35 12.04 -12.57
C ILE A 173 5.94 12.19 -13.16
N ARG A 174 5.77 12.32 -14.49
CA ARG A 174 4.48 12.59 -15.12
C ARG A 174 3.83 11.33 -15.72
N THR A 175 2.61 11.06 -15.24
CA THR A 175 1.54 10.20 -15.79
C THR A 175 1.85 8.72 -15.97
N CYS A 176 1.25 7.86 -15.14
CA CYS A 176 1.41 6.40 -15.19
C CYS A 176 0.20 5.71 -15.83
N ILE A 177 0.42 5.00 -16.93
CA ILE A 177 -0.54 4.09 -17.56
C ILE A 177 -0.16 2.68 -17.11
N LYS A 178 -1.04 2.03 -16.35
CA LYS A 178 -0.87 0.64 -15.90
C LYS A 178 -1.60 -0.30 -16.84
N GLU A 179 -0.90 -1.31 -17.33
CA GLU A 179 -1.46 -2.29 -18.27
C GLU A 179 -1.24 -3.73 -17.79
N ARG A 180 -2.28 -4.60 -17.88
CA ARG A 180 -2.18 -6.02 -17.50
C ARG A 180 -2.98 -6.96 -18.39
N PHE A 181 -2.50 -8.21 -18.51
CA PHE A 181 -3.15 -9.29 -19.27
C PHE A 181 -3.64 -10.44 -18.41
N ILE A 182 -4.76 -11.00 -18.86
CA ILE A 182 -5.19 -12.36 -18.52
C ILE A 182 -5.54 -13.03 -19.85
N GLN A 183 -5.23 -14.32 -19.99
CA GLN A 183 -5.58 -15.10 -21.18
C GLN A 183 -7.03 -14.78 -21.62
N GLU A 184 -7.17 -14.43 -22.91
CA GLU A 184 -8.39 -13.96 -23.61
C GLU A 184 -8.82 -12.49 -23.43
N ARG A 185 -8.23 -11.70 -22.51
CA ARG A 185 -8.59 -10.28 -22.34
C ARG A 185 -7.42 -9.33 -22.10
N ARG A 186 -7.49 -8.20 -22.79
CA ARG A 186 -6.57 -7.07 -22.65
C ARG A 186 -7.21 -6.00 -21.77
N MET A 187 -6.46 -5.53 -20.77
CA MET A 187 -6.94 -4.55 -19.80
C MET A 187 -5.97 -3.38 -19.66
N LEU A 188 -6.49 -2.17 -19.90
CA LEU A 188 -5.77 -0.93 -19.74
C LEU A 188 -6.38 -0.09 -18.61
N VAL A 189 -5.54 0.37 -17.69
CA VAL A 189 -5.89 1.36 -16.68
C VAL A 189 -5.00 2.59 -16.88
N VAL A 190 -5.61 3.68 -17.32
CA VAL A 190 -4.95 4.98 -17.40
C VAL A 190 -5.13 5.66 -16.05
N ARG A 191 -4.03 5.96 -15.36
CA ARG A 191 -4.07 6.81 -14.16
C ARG A 191 -3.43 8.15 -14.46
N ASN A 192 -3.94 9.19 -13.82
CA ASN A 192 -3.17 10.40 -13.70
C ASN A 192 -2.04 10.17 -12.68
N TYR A 193 -1.24 11.20 -12.53
CA TYR A 193 -0.10 11.19 -11.63
C TYR A 193 -0.44 11.24 -10.13
N ASN A 194 -1.71 11.51 -9.79
CA ASN A 194 -2.26 11.40 -8.43
C ASN A 194 -2.82 9.99 -8.15
N GLU A 195 -2.54 9.04 -9.04
CA GLU A 195 -3.10 7.68 -9.01
C GLU A 195 -4.64 7.63 -9.11
N GLU A 196 -5.26 8.69 -9.60
CA GLU A 196 -6.68 8.69 -9.96
C GLU A 196 -6.84 8.04 -11.33
N THR A 197 -7.74 7.07 -11.42
CA THR A 197 -8.06 6.41 -12.69
C THR A 197 -8.79 7.38 -13.62
N LYS A 198 -8.18 7.67 -14.77
CA LYS A 198 -8.71 8.54 -15.83
C LYS A 198 -9.44 7.79 -16.91
N ALA A 199 -9.03 6.55 -17.18
CA ALA A 199 -9.76 5.69 -18.08
C ALA A 199 -9.50 4.22 -17.76
N THR A 200 -10.51 3.40 -18.03
CA THR A 200 -10.46 1.97 -17.83
C THR A 200 -11.03 1.30 -19.07
N LYS A 201 -10.22 0.52 -19.80
CA LYS A 201 -10.66 -0.21 -21.01
C LYS A 201 -10.37 -1.70 -20.91
N SER A 202 -11.42 -2.51 -21.10
CA SER A 202 -11.34 -3.95 -21.30
C SER A 202 -11.94 -4.33 -22.64
N TYR A 203 -11.23 -5.11 -23.44
CA TYR A 203 -11.77 -5.66 -24.68
C TYR A 203 -11.41 -7.14 -24.86
N LEU A 204 -12.33 -7.84 -25.53
CA LEU A 204 -12.15 -9.21 -25.99
C LEU A 204 -11.42 -9.18 -27.32
N HIS A 205 -10.34 -9.95 -27.44
CA HIS A 205 -9.70 -10.19 -28.72
C HIS A 205 -9.78 -11.68 -29.02
N SER A 206 -10.50 -12.05 -30.08
CA SER A 206 -10.89 -13.43 -30.37
C SER A 206 -9.83 -14.26 -31.09
N MET A 207 -8.62 -13.73 -31.34
CA MET A 207 -7.60 -14.41 -32.15
C MET A 207 -6.16 -14.08 -31.72
N VAL A 208 -5.79 -14.19 -30.44
CA VAL A 208 -4.36 -14.12 -30.07
C VAL A 208 -3.82 -15.50 -29.73
N THR A 209 -2.69 -15.85 -30.33
CA THR A 209 -2.15 -17.21 -30.31
C THR A 209 -1.20 -17.48 -29.14
N THR A 210 -0.63 -16.43 -28.52
CA THR A 210 0.31 -16.59 -27.38
C THR A 210 0.22 -15.46 -26.35
N ALA A 211 0.58 -15.77 -25.10
CA ALA A 211 0.73 -14.77 -24.03
C ALA A 211 1.76 -13.68 -24.39
N PHE A 212 2.76 -14.01 -25.22
CA PHE A 212 3.78 -13.04 -25.62
C PHE A 212 3.25 -12.02 -26.64
N GLU A 213 2.45 -12.46 -27.60
CA GLU A 213 1.78 -11.59 -28.57
C GLU A 213 0.72 -10.71 -27.91
N THR A 214 -0.02 -11.23 -26.92
CA THR A 214 -1.01 -10.44 -26.18
C THR A 214 -0.39 -9.25 -25.48
N GLU A 215 0.77 -9.44 -24.85
CA GLU A 215 1.49 -8.40 -24.10
C GLU A 215 1.98 -7.28 -25.03
N ALA A 216 2.56 -7.65 -26.18
CA ALA A 216 3.05 -6.68 -27.15
C ALA A 216 1.92 -5.85 -27.76
N ALA A 217 0.84 -6.52 -28.14
CA ALA A 217 -0.29 -5.90 -28.82
C ALA A 217 -1.06 -4.93 -27.93
N ALA A 218 -1.00 -5.18 -26.63
CA ALA A 218 -1.67 -4.32 -25.69
C ALA A 218 -0.78 -3.15 -25.26
N CYS A 219 0.53 -3.38 -25.06
CA CYS A 219 1.49 -2.28 -24.93
C CYS A 219 1.33 -1.25 -26.06
N TYR A 220 1.04 -1.71 -27.27
CA TYR A 220 0.69 -0.85 -28.39
C TYR A 220 -0.64 -0.11 -28.22
N GLU A 221 -1.69 -0.79 -27.75
CA GLU A 221 -3.00 -0.19 -27.47
C GLU A 221 -2.97 0.82 -26.33
N ALA A 222 -2.12 0.63 -25.32
CA ALA A 222 -1.83 1.62 -24.29
C ALA A 222 -1.33 2.94 -24.89
N VAL A 223 -0.39 2.83 -25.83
CA VAL A 223 0.20 3.97 -26.54
C VAL A 223 -0.83 4.63 -27.46
N LEU A 224 -1.61 3.85 -28.21
CA LEU A 224 -2.66 4.40 -29.07
C LEU A 224 -3.73 5.14 -28.27
N MET A 225 -4.22 4.55 -27.18
CA MET A 225 -5.21 5.22 -26.35
C MET A 225 -4.66 6.50 -25.74
N ALA A 226 -3.41 6.48 -25.29
CA ALA A 226 -2.80 7.68 -24.75
C ALA A 226 -2.76 8.82 -25.77
N LYS A 227 -2.46 8.48 -27.03
CA LYS A 227 -2.48 9.42 -28.16
C LYS A 227 -3.90 9.91 -28.44
N ASP A 228 -4.88 9.01 -28.50
CA ASP A 228 -6.30 9.33 -28.75
C ASP A 228 -6.89 10.23 -27.64
N MET A 229 -6.43 10.04 -26.39
CA MET A 229 -6.79 10.88 -25.25
C MET A 229 -6.03 12.22 -25.22
N GLY A 230 -5.10 12.46 -26.15
CA GLY A 230 -4.35 13.71 -26.27
C GLY A 230 -3.28 13.90 -25.20
N PHE A 231 -2.77 12.84 -24.57
CA PHE A 231 -1.69 12.97 -23.60
C PHE A 231 -0.36 13.28 -24.30
N SER A 232 0.35 14.30 -23.80
CA SER A 232 1.69 14.67 -24.28
C SER A 232 2.81 13.87 -23.63
N ASP A 233 2.61 13.43 -22.38
CA ASP A 233 3.62 12.82 -21.52
C ASP A 233 3.07 11.55 -20.86
N ILE A 234 3.69 10.41 -21.15
CA ILE A 234 3.22 9.10 -20.66
C ILE A 234 4.35 8.18 -20.17
N LEU A 235 4.03 7.42 -19.12
CA LEU A 235 4.77 6.25 -18.66
C LEU A 235 3.89 5.01 -18.85
N VAL A 236 4.34 4.06 -19.64
CA VAL A 236 3.66 2.77 -19.85
C VAL A 236 4.27 1.73 -18.90
N GLU A 237 3.49 1.26 -17.94
CA GLU A 237 3.83 0.19 -17.01
C GLU A 237 3.24 -1.15 -17.47
N GLY A 238 4.10 -2.18 -17.58
CA GLY A 238 3.68 -3.53 -17.98
C GLY A 238 4.40 -4.63 -17.18
N ASP A 239 3.78 -5.81 -17.08
CA ASP A 239 4.32 -6.96 -16.36
C ASP A 239 5.13 -7.93 -17.24
N SER A 240 5.33 -7.60 -18.52
CA SER A 240 6.23 -8.32 -19.41
C SER A 240 7.56 -7.58 -19.57
N ARG A 241 8.57 -7.99 -18.79
CA ARG A 241 9.93 -7.43 -18.86
C ARG A 241 10.52 -7.49 -20.27
N THR A 242 10.22 -8.55 -21.02
CA THR A 242 10.70 -8.75 -22.39
C THR A 242 10.11 -7.70 -23.34
N ILE A 243 8.81 -7.42 -23.25
CA ILE A 243 8.15 -6.41 -24.10
C ILE A 243 8.63 -5.01 -23.72
N ILE A 244 8.68 -4.69 -22.43
CA ILE A 244 9.18 -3.39 -21.95
C ILE A 244 10.62 -3.14 -22.42
N ASN A 245 11.50 -4.15 -22.30
CA ASN A 245 12.87 -4.03 -22.80
C ASN A 245 12.92 -3.79 -24.32
N LYS A 246 12.11 -4.51 -25.10
CA LYS A 246 12.02 -4.33 -26.55
C LYS A 246 11.57 -2.92 -26.93
N CYS A 247 10.57 -2.38 -26.23
CA CYS A 247 10.10 -1.00 -26.42
C CYS A 247 11.19 0.04 -26.06
N MET A 248 12.12 -0.27 -25.16
CA MET A 248 13.22 0.64 -24.81
C MET A 248 14.40 0.58 -25.80
N THR A 249 14.67 -0.59 -26.38
CA THR A 249 15.76 -0.77 -27.36
C THR A 249 15.45 -0.11 -28.71
N LYS A 250 16.47 0.48 -29.34
CA LYS A 250 16.37 1.04 -30.71
C LYS A 250 16.73 0.03 -31.81
N SER A 251 17.20 -1.16 -31.45
CA SER A 251 17.56 -2.20 -32.42
C SER A 251 16.31 -2.77 -33.08
N ARG A 252 16.39 -3.07 -34.38
CA ARG A 252 15.30 -3.72 -35.11
C ARG A 252 14.95 -5.07 -34.47
N ASP A 253 13.70 -5.20 -34.02
CA ASP A 253 13.18 -6.44 -33.46
C ASP A 253 13.00 -7.49 -34.57
N LYS A 254 13.48 -8.71 -34.34
CA LYS A 254 13.39 -9.85 -35.28
C LYS A 254 12.40 -10.94 -34.82
N SER A 255 11.66 -10.69 -33.75
CA SER A 255 10.74 -11.66 -33.18
C SER A 255 9.36 -11.59 -33.84
N TYR A 256 8.53 -12.59 -33.58
CA TYR A 256 7.15 -12.65 -34.06
C TYR A 256 6.29 -11.43 -33.68
N VAL A 257 6.67 -10.67 -32.64
CA VAL A 257 5.95 -9.44 -32.22
C VAL A 257 6.55 -8.15 -32.80
N SER A 258 7.51 -8.23 -33.73
CA SER A 258 8.26 -7.08 -34.25
C SER A 258 7.37 -5.99 -34.84
N THR A 259 6.22 -6.37 -35.41
CA THR A 259 5.24 -5.43 -35.97
C THR A 259 4.68 -4.51 -34.88
N HIS A 260 4.24 -5.06 -33.75
CA HIS A 260 3.74 -4.28 -32.61
C HIS A 260 4.83 -3.35 -32.07
N ILE A 261 6.05 -3.86 -31.89
CA ILE A 261 7.19 -3.06 -31.40
C ILE A 261 7.52 -1.92 -32.37
N SER A 262 7.53 -2.19 -33.68
CA SER A 262 7.80 -1.17 -34.71
C SER A 262 6.74 -0.08 -34.71
N ASN A 263 5.46 -0.45 -34.57
CA ASN A 263 4.37 0.51 -34.49
C ASN A 263 4.44 1.34 -33.19
N ILE A 264 4.80 0.73 -32.05
CA ILE A 264 5.07 1.48 -30.81
C ILE A 264 6.16 2.52 -31.07
N HIS A 265 7.25 2.13 -31.75
CA HIS A 265 8.35 3.06 -32.08
C HIS A 265 7.93 4.20 -33.01
N SER A 266 7.07 3.96 -34.01
CA SER A 266 6.57 5.03 -34.87
C SER A 266 5.68 6.01 -34.11
N GLU A 267 4.87 5.50 -33.18
CA GLU A 267 3.94 6.33 -32.40
C GLU A 267 4.63 7.16 -31.31
N LYS A 268 5.86 6.82 -30.90
CA LYS A 268 6.60 7.60 -29.88
C LYS A 268 6.74 9.08 -30.23
N ASN A 269 6.83 9.40 -31.53
CA ASN A 269 7.00 10.77 -32.00
C ASN A 269 5.74 11.64 -31.80
N SER A 270 4.59 11.02 -31.49
CA SER A 270 3.35 11.73 -31.15
C SER A 270 3.37 12.31 -29.73
N PHE A 271 4.35 11.93 -28.90
CA PHE A 271 4.47 12.34 -27.50
C PHE A 271 5.67 13.27 -27.31
N GLN A 272 5.54 14.25 -26.42
CA GLN A 272 6.70 14.99 -25.94
C GLN A 272 7.62 14.06 -25.15
N ASN A 273 7.04 13.18 -24.33
CA ASN A 273 7.77 12.18 -23.58
C ASN A 273 7.01 10.86 -23.47
N ILE A 274 7.72 9.76 -23.76
CA ILE A 274 7.21 8.42 -23.55
C ILE A 274 8.28 7.54 -22.89
N SER A 275 7.92 6.93 -21.77
CA SER A 275 8.78 5.99 -21.03
C SER A 275 8.08 4.66 -20.84
N PHE A 276 8.87 3.59 -20.66
CA PHE A 276 8.36 2.24 -20.42
C PHE A 276 8.99 1.70 -19.14
N LEU A 277 8.19 1.08 -18.27
CA LEU A 277 8.63 0.54 -17.00
C LEU A 277 8.07 -0.86 -16.78
N PHE A 278 8.95 -1.76 -16.34
CA PHE A 278 8.53 -3.09 -15.93
C PHE A 278 8.06 -3.04 -14.49
N VAL A 279 6.87 -3.57 -14.24
CA VAL A 279 6.25 -3.63 -12.91
C VAL A 279 5.87 -5.08 -12.63
N PRO A 280 6.29 -5.66 -11.49
CA PRO A 280 5.90 -7.03 -11.16
C PRO A 280 4.38 -7.12 -11.01
N ARG A 281 3.80 -8.28 -11.38
CA ARG A 281 2.35 -8.54 -11.34
C ARG A 281 1.67 -8.11 -10.06
N SER A 282 2.34 -8.30 -8.93
CA SER A 282 1.81 -7.99 -7.62
C SER A 282 1.60 -6.48 -7.40
N ALA A 283 2.25 -5.60 -8.17
CA ALA A 283 2.09 -4.14 -8.13
C ALA A 283 1.05 -3.62 -9.14
N ASN A 284 0.40 -4.53 -9.87
CA ASN A 284 -0.59 -4.23 -10.89
C ASN A 284 -1.89 -5.01 -10.64
N GLN A 285 -2.41 -4.92 -9.41
CA GLN A 285 -3.57 -5.70 -8.96
C GLN A 285 -4.90 -5.12 -9.47
N LEU A 286 -5.04 -3.80 -9.56
CA LEU A 286 -6.27 -3.21 -10.13
C LEU A 286 -6.55 -3.72 -11.55
N ALA A 287 -5.55 -3.65 -12.43
CA ALA A 287 -5.71 -4.15 -13.81
C ALA A 287 -5.97 -5.66 -13.83
N HIS A 288 -5.47 -6.42 -12.85
CA HIS A 288 -5.74 -7.86 -12.70
C HIS A 288 -7.19 -8.16 -12.39
N THR A 289 -7.69 -7.49 -11.36
CA THR A 289 -9.02 -7.72 -10.83
C THR A 289 -10.04 -7.40 -11.90
N ILE A 290 -9.82 -6.30 -12.64
CA ILE A 290 -10.70 -5.91 -13.75
C ILE A 290 -10.63 -6.91 -14.90
N ALA A 291 -9.44 -7.31 -15.34
CA ALA A 291 -9.29 -8.32 -16.39
C ALA A 291 -9.97 -9.65 -16.01
N THR A 292 -9.82 -10.10 -14.76
CA THR A 292 -10.33 -11.39 -14.27
C THR A 292 -11.85 -11.39 -14.23
N ILE A 293 -12.44 -10.33 -13.69
CA ILE A 293 -13.88 -10.24 -13.52
C ILE A 293 -14.56 -9.97 -14.86
N SER A 294 -13.95 -9.15 -15.71
CA SER A 294 -14.44 -8.90 -17.08
C SER A 294 -14.42 -10.17 -17.93
N LEU A 295 -13.44 -11.07 -17.70
CA LEU A 295 -13.40 -12.38 -18.35
C LEU A 295 -14.59 -13.24 -17.90
N ARG A 296 -14.80 -13.37 -16.59
CA ARG A 296 -15.93 -14.15 -16.03
C ARG A 296 -17.29 -13.65 -16.54
N LYS A 297 -17.45 -12.34 -16.68
CA LYS A 297 -18.71 -11.71 -17.13
C LYS A 297 -18.87 -11.62 -18.65
N LYS A 298 -17.80 -11.83 -19.43
CA LYS A 298 -17.77 -11.60 -20.89
C LYS A 298 -18.19 -10.19 -21.33
N GLU A 299 -18.07 -9.18 -20.48
CA GLU A 299 -18.47 -7.77 -20.75
C GLU A 299 -17.32 -6.91 -21.28
N LYS A 300 -17.51 -6.11 -22.34
CA LYS A 300 -16.53 -5.06 -22.73
C LYS A 300 -16.71 -3.85 -21.82
N ILE A 301 -15.62 -3.23 -21.39
CA ILE A 301 -15.65 -2.09 -20.47
C ILE A 301 -14.89 -0.93 -21.09
N TYR A 302 -15.51 0.24 -21.12
CA TYR A 302 -14.83 1.49 -21.42
C TYR A 302 -15.44 2.57 -20.53
N LEU A 303 -14.68 3.02 -19.53
CA LEU A 303 -15.11 4.00 -18.55
C LEU A 303 -14.12 5.16 -18.53
N PHE A 304 -14.63 6.39 -18.59
CA PHE A 304 -13.88 7.63 -18.37
C PHE A 304 -14.00 8.05 -16.90
N ASP A 305 -12.89 8.53 -16.33
CA ASP A 305 -12.74 8.98 -14.94
C ASP A 305 -13.32 8.01 -13.89
N ALA A 306 -13.39 6.72 -14.24
CA ALA A 306 -14.05 5.71 -13.41
C ALA A 306 -13.43 4.32 -13.57
N VAL A 307 -13.66 3.50 -12.55
CA VAL A 307 -13.43 2.06 -12.56
C VAL A 307 -14.78 1.33 -12.40
N PRO A 308 -14.90 0.09 -12.86
CA PRO A 308 -16.10 -0.71 -12.59
C PRO A 308 -16.34 -0.82 -11.09
N GLY A 309 -17.61 -0.81 -10.67
CA GLY A 309 -17.95 -0.77 -9.23
C GLY A 309 -17.35 -1.91 -8.39
N TYR A 310 -17.11 -3.08 -9.01
CA TYR A 310 -16.47 -4.22 -8.35
C TYR A 310 -14.94 -4.06 -8.16
N ALA A 311 -14.33 -3.08 -8.83
CA ALA A 311 -12.90 -2.80 -8.81
C ALA A 311 -12.56 -1.51 -8.03
N THR A 312 -13.57 -0.77 -7.55
CA THR A 312 -13.39 0.45 -6.76
C THR A 312 -12.54 0.21 -5.51
N TYR A 313 -12.83 -0.86 -4.77
CA TYR A 313 -12.06 -1.23 -3.57
C TYR A 313 -10.57 -1.50 -3.88
N GLN A 314 -10.29 -2.28 -4.94
CA GLN A 314 -8.90 -2.50 -5.36
C GLN A 314 -8.24 -1.21 -5.84
N SER A 315 -9.00 -0.31 -6.47
CA SER A 315 -8.48 0.98 -6.91
C SER A 315 -8.11 1.88 -5.75
N GLU A 316 -8.82 1.80 -4.63
CA GLU A 316 -8.52 2.51 -3.39
C GLU A 316 -7.31 1.91 -2.67
N LEU A 317 -7.21 0.57 -2.61
CA LEU A 317 -6.05 -0.11 -2.04
C LEU A 317 -4.75 0.13 -2.82
N ASP A 318 -4.86 0.23 -4.14
CA ASP A 318 -3.74 0.52 -5.03
C ASP A 318 -3.34 2.01 -5.02
N ARG A 319 -4.12 2.91 -4.38
CA ARG A 319 -3.68 4.28 -4.12
C ARG A 319 -2.65 4.28 -2.99
N PRO A 320 -1.75 5.27 -2.94
CA PRO A 320 -0.88 5.45 -1.79
C PRO A 320 -1.76 5.56 -0.53
N ARG A 321 -1.61 4.64 0.42
CA ARG A 321 -2.35 4.70 1.69
C ARG A 321 -2.01 6.02 2.38
N GLU A 322 -3.04 6.74 2.82
CA GLU A 322 -2.85 7.76 3.85
C GLU A 322 -2.27 7.06 5.08
N PRO A 323 -1.14 7.52 5.63
CA PRO A 323 -0.61 6.92 6.84
C PRO A 323 -1.54 7.22 8.02
N ASP A 324 -1.92 6.16 8.73
CA ASP A 324 -2.57 6.23 10.05
C ASP A 324 -1.81 7.18 11.03
#